data_AF-A0A4S2L360-F1
#
_entry.id   AF-A0A4S2L360-F1
#
_cell.length_a   1.000
_cell.length_b   1.000
_cell.length_c   1.000
_cell.angle_alpha   90.00
_cell.angle_beta   90.00
_cell.angle_gamma   90.00
#
_symmetry.space_group_name_H-M   'P 1'
#
loop_
_entity.id
_entity.type
_entity.pdbx_description
1 polymer ?
#
loop_
_entity_poly.entity_id
_entity_poly.type
_entity_poly.pdbx_seq_one_letter_code
_entity_poly.pdbx_strand_id
1 'polypeptide(L)'
;MTSERVKSIINGFKLNWINLRDAGSGKILWQSTDDFSVPNEEHQAFVPKKILRCKTVSREISFSSAETLENFWLHQEVFFNGNIIEEWTFEFGFVIPGSTNTWQSLFEADKADRMIPAKLLRYIWLLLVGVMRLPV
;
A
#
# COMPACT_ATOMS: atom_id res chain seq x y z
N MET A 1 2.47 12.58 -19.59
CA MET A 1 1.33 13.13 -18.83
C MET A 1 1.58 14.62 -18.48
N THR A 2 0.59 15.52 -18.57
CA THR A 2 0.79 16.96 -18.22
C THR A 2 0.74 17.20 -16.71
N SER A 3 1.42 18.24 -16.21
CA SER A 3 1.38 18.62 -14.78
C SER A 3 -0.04 18.84 -14.26
N GLU A 4 -0.92 19.40 -15.09
CA GLU A 4 -2.34 19.63 -14.76
C GLU A 4 -3.11 18.32 -14.60
N ARG A 5 -2.88 17.34 -15.49
CA ARG A 5 -3.52 16.02 -15.40
C ARG A 5 -3.14 15.29 -14.11
N VAL A 6 -1.86 15.34 -13.74
CA VAL A 6 -1.36 14.75 -12.48
C VAL A 6 -2.03 15.39 -11.28
N LYS A 7 -2.13 16.73 -11.24
CA LYS A 7 -2.83 17.45 -10.17
C LYS A 7 -4.30 17.07 -10.09
N SER A 8 -4.99 16.94 -11.22
CA SER A 8 -6.41 16.52 -11.26
C SER A 8 -6.60 15.14 -10.64
N ILE A 9 -5.72 14.19 -10.99
CA ILE A 9 -5.79 12.84 -10.44
C ILE A 9 -5.50 12.83 -8.96
N ILE A 10 -4.44 13.52 -8.50
CA ILE A 10 -4.13 13.59 -7.06
C ILE A 10 -5.30 14.19 -6.28
N ASN A 11 -5.91 15.26 -6.77
CA ASN A 11 -7.05 15.90 -6.11
C ASN A 11 -8.34 15.06 -6.16
N GLY A 12 -8.47 14.20 -7.17
CA GLY A 12 -9.63 13.34 -7.39
C GLY A 12 -9.48 11.92 -6.86
N PHE A 13 -8.31 11.54 -6.37
CA PHE A 13 -8.02 10.22 -5.83
C PHE A 13 -8.12 10.25 -4.31
N LYS A 14 -8.72 9.20 -3.73
CA LYS A 14 -8.83 9.04 -2.29
C LYS A 14 -8.68 7.59 -1.90
N LEU A 15 -7.83 7.30 -0.92
CA LEU A 15 -7.86 6.02 -0.22
C LEU A 15 -8.94 6.09 0.88
N ASN A 16 -9.95 5.24 0.80
CA ASN A 16 -11.09 5.24 1.72
C ASN A 16 -10.80 4.45 2.98
N TRP A 17 -10.16 3.30 2.82
CA TRP A 17 -9.75 2.44 3.91
C TRP A 17 -8.74 1.40 3.44
N ILE A 18 -8.04 0.82 4.40
CA ILE A 18 -7.10 -0.28 4.22
C ILE A 18 -7.34 -1.33 5.30
N ASN A 19 -7.22 -2.61 4.93
CA ASN A 19 -7.18 -3.72 5.86
C ASN A 19 -6.00 -4.65 5.54
N LEU A 20 -5.44 -5.24 6.60
CA LEU A 20 -4.41 -6.26 6.55
C LEU A 20 -4.92 -7.50 7.27
N ARG A 21 -4.83 -8.66 6.61
CA ARG A 21 -5.27 -9.95 7.11
C ARG A 21 -4.14 -10.97 7.02
N ASP A 22 -4.14 -11.91 7.94
CA ASP A 22 -3.42 -13.16 7.73
C ASP A 22 -4.15 -13.95 6.64
N ALA A 23 -3.50 -14.19 5.50
CA ALA A 23 -4.15 -14.84 4.36
C ALA A 23 -4.51 -16.31 4.64
N GLY A 24 -3.80 -16.98 5.56
CA GLY A 24 -4.08 -18.38 5.90
C GLY A 24 -5.32 -18.54 6.79
N SER A 25 -5.56 -17.59 7.69
CA SER A 25 -6.68 -17.64 8.65
C SER A 25 -7.83 -16.69 8.33
N GLY A 26 -7.64 -15.71 7.44
CA GLY A 26 -8.59 -14.63 7.16
C GLY A 26 -8.72 -13.58 8.27
N LYS A 27 -7.98 -13.76 9.38
CA LYS A 27 -8.07 -12.90 10.57
C LYS A 27 -7.53 -11.50 10.27
N ILE A 28 -8.31 -10.47 10.61
CA ILE A 28 -7.86 -9.08 10.56
C ILE A 28 -6.72 -8.87 11.56
N LEU A 29 -5.60 -8.38 11.03
CA LEU A 29 -4.42 -8.01 11.78
C LEU A 29 -4.42 -6.52 12.10
N TRP A 30 -4.82 -5.69 11.12
CA TRP A 30 -4.86 -4.25 11.24
C TRP A 30 -5.84 -3.66 10.20
N GLN A 31 -6.39 -2.48 10.48
CA GLN A 31 -7.24 -1.74 9.56
C GLN A 31 -7.17 -0.24 9.91
N SER A 32 -7.39 0.63 8.92
CA SER A 32 -7.55 2.07 9.11
C SER A 32 -8.45 2.65 8.02
N THR A 33 -9.05 3.80 8.31
CA THR A 33 -9.83 4.65 7.39
C THR A 33 -9.09 5.94 7.02
N ASP A 34 -7.83 6.09 7.45
CA ASP A 34 -7.01 7.24 7.09
C ASP A 34 -6.62 7.18 5.61
N ASP A 35 -6.48 8.35 5.00
CA ASP A 35 -6.07 8.45 3.60
C ASP A 35 -4.54 8.48 3.48
N PHE A 36 -3.94 7.31 3.32
CA PHE A 36 -2.50 7.14 3.14
C PHE A 36 -2.00 7.53 1.73
N SER A 37 -2.88 8.00 0.84
CA SER A 37 -2.49 8.39 -0.52
C SER A 37 -2.07 9.86 -0.67
N VAL A 38 -2.23 10.67 0.39
CA VAL A 38 -1.87 12.09 0.39
C VAL A 38 -0.35 12.26 0.27
N PRO A 39 0.17 12.90 -0.79
CA PRO A 39 1.60 13.06 -1.01
C PRO A 39 2.20 14.13 -0.09
N ASN A 40 3.52 14.04 0.14
CA ASN A 40 4.30 14.96 0.99
C ASN A 40 3.88 14.98 2.48
N GLU A 41 3.07 14.01 2.90
CA GLU A 41 2.76 13.77 4.30
C GLU A 41 3.37 12.44 4.74
N GLU A 42 3.96 12.43 5.93
CA GLU A 42 4.40 11.21 6.57
C GLU A 42 3.23 10.64 7.37
N HIS A 43 2.79 9.45 6.98
CA HIS A 43 1.73 8.74 7.67
C HIS A 43 2.30 7.68 8.61
N GLN A 44 1.67 7.50 9.77
CA GLN A 44 2.08 6.51 10.76
C GLN A 44 1.01 5.44 10.95
N ALA A 45 1.43 4.17 10.93
CA ALA A 45 0.55 3.02 11.16
C ALA A 45 1.10 2.11 12.26
N PHE A 46 0.28 1.84 13.28
CA PHE A 46 0.63 0.95 14.38
C PHE A 46 0.15 -0.48 14.10
N VAL A 47 0.97 -1.23 13.36
CA VAL A 47 0.64 -2.60 12.96
C VAL A 47 1.10 -3.61 14.04
N PRO A 48 0.27 -4.60 14.43
CA PRO A 48 0.66 -5.58 15.44
C PRO A 48 1.83 -6.47 15.01
N LYS A 49 2.82 -6.64 15.89
CA LYS A 49 4.02 -7.48 15.67
C LYS A 49 3.74 -8.91 15.19
N LYS A 50 2.56 -9.45 15.48
CA LYS A 50 2.13 -10.78 15.00
C LYS A 50 2.12 -10.90 13.46
N ILE A 51 2.01 -9.77 12.73
CA ILE A 51 2.06 -9.76 11.26
C ILE A 51 3.39 -10.33 10.72
N LEU A 52 4.49 -10.12 11.45
CA LEU A 52 5.82 -10.63 11.11
C LEU A 52 5.95 -12.15 11.30
N ARG A 53 4.88 -12.84 11.71
CA ARG A 53 4.83 -14.30 11.79
C ARG A 53 3.92 -14.91 10.71
N CYS A 54 3.22 -14.07 9.95
CA CYS A 54 2.35 -14.52 8.89
C CYS A 54 3.22 -14.98 7.72
N LYS A 55 2.95 -16.18 7.20
CA LYS A 55 3.57 -16.65 5.96
C LYS A 55 3.13 -15.79 4.76
N THR A 56 1.87 -15.38 4.78
CA THR A 56 1.27 -14.55 3.73
C THR A 56 0.32 -13.55 4.38
N VAL A 57 0.46 -12.28 4.02
CA VAL A 57 -0.44 -11.20 4.43
C VAL A 57 -1.26 -10.78 3.23
N SER A 58 -2.58 -10.73 3.39
CA SER A 58 -3.47 -10.12 2.42
C SER A 58 -3.72 -8.67 2.80
N ARG A 59 -3.54 -7.75 1.85
CA ARG A 59 -3.99 -6.37 1.95
C ARG A 59 -5.20 -6.19 1.08
N GLU A 60 -6.20 -5.52 1.60
CA GLU A 60 -7.29 -5.00 0.80
C GLU A 60 -7.39 -3.50 1.03
N ILE A 61 -7.49 -2.75 -0.07
CA ILE A 61 -7.70 -1.30 -0.03
C ILE A 61 -9.00 -0.98 -0.75
N SER A 62 -9.71 0.04 -0.25
CA SER A 62 -10.72 0.72 -1.05
C SER A 62 -10.24 2.10 -1.41
N PHE A 63 -10.42 2.45 -2.68
CA PHE A 63 -10.10 3.78 -3.18
C PHE A 63 -11.19 4.27 -4.12
N SER A 64 -11.31 5.59 -4.23
CA SER A 64 -12.16 6.26 -5.19
C SER A 64 -11.29 7.10 -6.13
N SER A 65 -11.71 7.23 -7.38
CA SER A 65 -11.07 8.12 -8.35
C SER A 65 -12.13 8.90 -9.11
N ALA A 66 -12.06 10.23 -9.07
CA ALA A 66 -12.88 11.09 -9.94
C ALA A 66 -12.47 10.94 -11.42
N GLU A 67 -11.21 10.59 -11.65
CA GLU A 67 -10.58 10.57 -12.96
C GLU A 67 -10.43 9.16 -13.51
N THR A 68 -10.44 9.01 -14.84
CA THR A 68 -10.09 7.73 -15.49
C THR A 68 -8.60 7.43 -15.35
N LEU A 69 -8.25 6.18 -15.09
CA LEU A 69 -6.86 5.70 -15.07
C LEU A 69 -6.75 4.47 -15.96
N GLU A 70 -5.90 4.51 -16.98
CA GLU A 70 -5.81 3.41 -17.96
C GLU A 70 -5.07 2.20 -17.40
N ASN A 71 -3.93 2.44 -16.76
CA ASN A 71 -3.06 1.42 -16.17
C ASN A 71 -2.72 1.86 -14.75
N PHE A 72 -3.66 1.69 -13.82
CA PHE A 72 -3.41 1.98 -12.41
C PHE A 72 -2.57 0.86 -11.78
N TRP A 73 -1.50 1.23 -11.11
CA TRP A 73 -0.57 0.31 -10.45
C TRP A 73 0.08 0.98 -9.24
N LEU A 74 0.68 0.17 -8.38
CA LEU A 74 1.32 0.59 -7.14
C LEU A 74 2.73 0.01 -7.08
N HIS A 75 3.71 0.89 -7.02
CA HIS A 75 5.06 0.55 -6.59
C HIS A 75 5.17 0.76 -5.09
N GLN A 76 5.69 -0.20 -4.35
CA GLN A 76 5.89 -0.07 -2.91
C GLN A 76 7.29 -0.54 -2.52
N GLU A 77 8.05 0.36 -1.92
CA GLU A 77 9.38 0.11 -1.35
C GLU A 77 9.29 0.12 0.18
N VAL A 78 9.98 -0.82 0.82
CA VAL A 78 10.10 -0.88 2.28
C VAL A 78 11.53 -0.57 2.67
N PHE A 79 11.70 0.43 3.52
CA PHE A 79 13.01 0.87 3.98
C PHE A 79 13.29 0.44 5.42
N PHE A 80 14.51 -0.03 5.65
CA PHE A 80 15.08 -0.22 6.99
C PHE A 80 16.45 0.43 7.06
N ASN A 81 16.61 1.38 8.00
CA ASN A 81 17.82 2.21 8.13
C ASN A 81 18.30 2.83 6.80
N GLY A 82 17.37 3.36 6.01
CA GLY A 82 17.67 4.01 4.72
C GLY A 82 17.97 3.07 3.55
N ASN A 83 17.97 1.75 3.78
CA ASN A 83 18.16 0.75 2.71
C ASN A 83 16.82 0.12 2.36
N ILE A 84 16.57 -0.08 1.06
CA ILE A 84 15.43 -0.87 0.59
C ILE A 84 15.67 -2.33 1.00
N ILE A 85 14.70 -2.92 1.69
CA ILE A 85 14.74 -4.33 2.10
C ILE A 85 13.74 -5.18 1.33
N GLU A 86 12.64 -4.59 0.88
CA GLU A 86 11.61 -5.25 0.06
C GLU A 86 11.04 -4.22 -0.93
N GLU A 87 10.67 -4.71 -2.11
CA GLU A 87 10.12 -3.92 -3.21
C GLU A 87 9.05 -4.76 -3.90
N TRP A 88 7.87 -4.17 -4.15
CA TRP A 88 6.80 -4.83 -4.87
C TRP A 88 6.15 -3.91 -5.88
N THR A 89 5.64 -4.51 -6.94
CA THR A 89 4.80 -3.85 -7.94
C THR A 89 3.47 -4.62 -8.03
N PHE A 90 2.37 -3.89 -7.91
CA PHE A 90 1.02 -4.44 -8.02
C PHE A 90 0.27 -3.70 -9.12
N GLU A 91 -0.40 -4.43 -9.99
CA GLU A 91 -1.23 -3.84 -11.05
C GLU A 91 -2.71 -3.99 -10.71
N PHE A 92 -3.46 -2.89 -10.83
CA PHE A 92 -4.92 -2.89 -10.76
C PHE A 92 -5.53 -2.87 -12.17
N GLY A 93 -4.96 -2.06 -13.07
CA GLY A 93 -5.45 -1.87 -14.43
C GLY A 93 -6.39 -0.67 -14.56
N PHE A 94 -7.44 -0.81 -15.37
CA PHE A 94 -8.33 0.29 -15.71
C PHE A 94 -9.22 0.71 -14.54
N VAL A 95 -9.33 2.02 -14.29
CA VAL A 95 -10.20 2.63 -13.28
C VAL A 95 -11.22 3.52 -13.97
N ILE A 96 -12.50 3.19 -13.79
CA ILE A 96 -13.63 3.97 -14.30
C ILE A 96 -13.68 5.33 -13.57
N PRO A 97 -13.86 6.46 -14.27
CA PRO A 97 -14.01 7.76 -13.62
C PRO A 97 -15.24 7.81 -12.71
N GLY A 98 -15.10 8.40 -11.53
CA GLY A 98 -16.14 8.48 -10.50
C GLY A 98 -16.39 7.17 -9.75
N SER A 99 -15.59 6.13 -9.99
CA SER A 99 -15.78 4.83 -9.35
C SER A 99 -15.16 4.75 -7.95
N THR A 100 -15.66 3.78 -7.18
CA THR A 100 -15.02 3.29 -5.95
C THR A 100 -14.74 1.82 -6.14
N ASN A 101 -13.50 1.42 -5.87
CA ASN A 101 -13.00 0.08 -6.11
C ASN A 101 -12.46 -0.52 -4.82
N THR A 102 -12.44 -1.85 -4.78
CA THR A 102 -11.73 -2.63 -3.76
C THR A 102 -10.65 -3.45 -4.45
N TRP A 103 -9.42 -3.35 -3.95
CA TRP A 103 -8.26 -4.03 -4.53
C TRP A 103 -7.53 -4.85 -3.49
N GLN A 104 -7.42 -6.15 -3.74
CA GLN A 104 -6.69 -7.08 -2.91
C GLN A 104 -5.28 -7.35 -3.47
N SER A 105 -4.27 -7.30 -2.61
CA SER A 105 -2.89 -7.70 -2.90
C SER A 105 -2.42 -8.74 -1.89
N LEU A 106 -1.46 -9.59 -2.26
CA LEU A 106 -0.85 -10.58 -1.39
C LEU A 106 0.64 -10.27 -1.22
N PHE A 107 1.11 -10.35 0.02
CA PHE A 107 2.51 -10.27 0.40
C PHE A 107 2.93 -11.63 0.93
N GLU A 108 3.93 -12.23 0.30
CA GLU A 108 4.53 -13.48 0.79
C GLU A 108 5.80 -13.15 1.58
N ALA A 109 5.91 -13.72 2.77
CA ALA A 109 7.14 -13.62 3.54
C ALA A 109 8.26 -14.39 2.84
N ASP A 110 9.46 -13.81 2.79
CA ASP A 110 10.66 -14.57 2.46
C ASP A 110 10.91 -15.63 3.57
N LYS A 111 11.85 -16.55 3.34
CA LYS A 111 12.20 -17.60 4.30
C LYS A 111 12.52 -17.00 5.67
N ALA A 112 12.13 -17.68 6.74
CA ALA A 112 12.15 -17.17 8.12
C ALA A 112 13.54 -16.72 8.61
N ASP A 113 14.61 -17.22 8.02
CA ASP A 113 16.01 -16.85 8.26
C ASP A 113 16.41 -15.48 7.68
N ARG A 114 15.60 -14.91 6.79
CA ARG A 114 15.79 -13.59 6.17
C ARG A 114 14.89 -12.50 6.74
N MET A 115 13.97 -12.87 7.63
CA MET A 115 13.08 -11.90 8.28
C MET A 115 13.82 -11.08 9.34
N ILE A 116 13.74 -9.76 9.23
CA ILE A 116 14.29 -8.86 10.25
C ILE A 116 13.51 -9.05 11.56
N PRO A 117 14.20 -9.27 12.70
CA PRO A 117 13.54 -9.42 13.99
C PRO A 117 12.64 -8.23 14.34
N ALA A 118 11.42 -8.50 14.82
CA ALA A 118 10.43 -7.50 15.24
C ALA A 118 10.93 -6.47 16.28
N LYS A 119 12.02 -6.78 17.00
CA LYS A 119 12.66 -5.86 17.96
C LYS A 119 13.49 -4.77 17.27
N LEU A 120 13.99 -5.04 16.07
CA LEU A 120 14.73 -4.10 15.24
C LEU A 120 13.77 -3.22 14.40
N LEU A 121 12.60 -3.76 14.08
CA LEU A 121 11.52 -3.08 13.35
C LEU A 121 10.71 -2.18 14.30
N ARG A 122 11.34 -1.12 14.81
CA ARG A 122 10.67 -0.12 15.68
C ARG A 122 9.96 0.96 14.86
N TYR A 123 10.55 1.28 13.71
CA TYR A 123 10.01 2.17 12.68
C TYR A 123 10.32 1.52 11.34
N ILE A 124 9.39 0.74 10.82
CA ILE A 124 9.41 0.46 9.38
C ILE A 124 8.80 1.69 8.77
N TRP A 125 9.56 2.41 7.94
CA TRP A 125 8.97 3.34 7.01
C TRP A 125 8.26 2.47 5.98
N LEU A 126 7.05 2.05 6.33
CA LEU A 126 6.07 1.72 5.32
C LEU A 126 5.76 3.06 4.70
N LEU A 127 6.51 3.41 3.66
CA LEU A 127 5.96 4.26 2.63
C LEU A 127 4.73 3.50 2.09
N LEU A 128 3.61 3.57 2.82
CA LEU A 128 2.27 3.43 2.26
C LEU A 128 2.01 4.57 1.27
N VAL A 129 2.91 5.56 1.24
CA VAL A 129 3.25 6.29 0.03
C VAL A 129 3.96 5.31 -0.91
N GLY A 130 3.21 4.39 -1.50
CA GLY A 130 3.63 3.99 -2.83
C GLY A 130 3.81 5.29 -3.59
N VAL A 131 5.00 5.51 -4.13
CA VAL A 131 5.13 6.52 -5.15
C VAL A 131 4.22 6.01 -6.24
N MET A 132 2.98 6.52 -6.26
CA MET A 132 2.03 6.29 -7.33
C MET A 132 2.64 6.99 -8.52
N ARG A 133 3.59 6.32 -9.17
CA ARG A 133 4.11 6.71 -10.46
C ARG A 133 2.98 6.42 -11.43
N LEU A 134 2.05 7.37 -11.51
CA LEU A 134 1.11 7.42 -12.61
C LEU A 134 1.94 7.27 -13.90
N PRO A 135 1.56 6.36 -14.81
CA PRO A 135 2.34 6.10 -16.00
C PRO A 135 2.65 7.42 -16.70
N VAL A 136 3.94 7.63 -17.00
CA VAL A 136 4.43 8.80 -17.73
C VAL A 136 3.76 8.86 -19.10
#